data_AF-A0AAW2UMD4-F1
#
_entry.id   AF-A0AAW2UMD4-F1
#
_cell.length_a   1.000
_cell.length_b   1.000
_cell.length_c   1.000
_cell.angle_alpha   90.00
_cell.angle_beta   90.00
_cell.angle_gamma   90.00
#
_symmetry.space_group_name_H-M   'P 1'
#
loop_
_entity.id
_entity.type
_entity.pdbx_description
1 polymer ?
#
loop_
_entity_poly.entity_id
_entity_poly.type
_entity_poly.pdbx_seq_one_letter_code
_entity_poly.pdbx_strand_id
1 'polypeptide(L)'
;MSSVKFGMEDDEEEGLVDWIYECYSEEKLEMLVEDDEEARNDMKGVTRVVMVGIWCIQEDPSLRPSMRRVTQMLEGVAQVSHPPSPSLFASSSS
;
A
#
# COMPACT_ATOMS: atom_id res chain seq x y z
N MET A 1 -4.64 4.21 -23.61
CA MET A 1 -3.59 4.62 -22.66
C MET A 1 -3.87 6.04 -22.23
N SER A 2 -4.78 6.23 -21.26
CA SER A 2 -4.82 7.50 -20.56
C SER A 2 -3.59 7.53 -19.68
N SER A 3 -2.71 8.50 -19.93
CA SER A 3 -1.67 8.85 -18.96
C SER A 3 -2.35 9.13 -17.63
N VAL A 4 -1.91 8.43 -16.57
CA VAL A 4 -2.07 8.94 -15.22
C VAL A 4 -1.37 10.31 -15.23
N LYS A 5 -2.18 11.37 -15.25
CA LYS A 5 -1.69 12.74 -15.16
C LYS A 5 -1.48 13.02 -13.68
N PHE A 6 -0.25 12.88 -13.22
CA PHE A 6 0.21 13.57 -12.02
C PHE A 6 0.33 15.05 -12.39
N GLY A 7 -0.82 15.74 -12.38
CA GLY A 7 -0.91 17.17 -12.64
C GLY A 7 -0.49 17.93 -11.39
N MET A 8 0.68 18.56 -11.45
CA MET A 8 1.14 19.52 -10.46
C MET A 8 0.44 20.87 -10.70
N GLU A 9 -0.41 21.30 -9.76
CA GLU A 9 -0.87 22.68 -9.61
C GLU A 9 -1.41 22.86 -8.16
N ASP A 10 -0.58 23.50 -7.32
CA ASP A 10 -0.75 24.07 -5.96
C ASP A 10 -1.13 23.18 -4.74
N ASP A 11 -0.15 23.03 -3.84
CA ASP A 11 -0.10 22.56 -2.43
C ASP A 11 -0.87 21.27 -2.03
N GLU A 12 -0.10 20.27 -1.57
CA GLU A 12 -0.51 18.95 -1.06
C GLU A 12 -0.62 17.86 -2.14
N GLU A 13 0.53 17.48 -2.72
CA GLU A 13 0.69 16.15 -3.33
C GLU A 13 0.57 15.12 -2.19
N GLU A 14 -0.64 14.59 -1.95
CA GLU A 14 -0.81 13.41 -1.11
C GLU A 14 0.20 12.36 -1.59
N GLY A 15 1.13 11.98 -0.71
CA GLY A 15 2.17 11.04 -1.08
C GLY A 15 1.51 9.74 -1.56
N LEU A 16 2.04 9.11 -2.60
CA LEU A 16 1.52 7.84 -3.12
C LEU A 16 1.30 6.80 -2.01
N VAL A 17 2.17 6.80 -0.99
CA VAL A 17 2.05 5.94 0.19
C VAL A 17 0.84 6.30 1.05
N ASP A 18 0.60 7.59 1.29
CA ASP A 18 -0.51 8.08 2.10
C ASP A 18 -1.83 7.75 1.41
N TRP A 19 -1.96 8.06 0.12
CA TRP A 19 -3.14 7.71 -0.68
C TRP A 19 -3.42 6.19 -0.70
N ILE A 20 -2.39 5.35 -0.91
CA ILE A 20 -2.56 3.89 -0.87
C ILE A 20 -2.99 3.42 0.53
N TYR A 21 -2.42 4.00 1.59
CA TYR A 21 -2.76 3.64 2.95
C TYR A 21 -4.20 4.04 3.32
N GLU A 22 -4.65 5.22 2.86
CA GLU A 22 -6.05 5.64 3.01
C GLU A 22 -6.99 4.67 2.29
N CYS A 23 -6.71 4.36 1.02
CA CYS A 23 -7.47 3.36 0.25
C CYS A 23 -7.52 2.00 0.97
N TYR A 24 -6.41 1.58 1.59
CA TYR A 24 -6.36 0.37 2.40
C TYR A 24 -7.22 0.47 3.66
N SER A 25 -7.13 1.56 4.41
CA SER A 25 -7.84 1.76 5.68
C SER A 25 -9.34 1.94 5.51
N GLU A 26 -9.78 2.49 4.38
CA GLU A 26 -11.19 2.70 4.03
C GLU A 26 -11.79 1.56 3.22
N GLU A 27 -11.04 0.47 3.00
CA GLU A 27 -11.44 -0.69 2.18
C GLU A 27 -11.77 -0.35 0.71
N LYS A 28 -11.20 0.75 0.18
CA LYS A 28 -11.39 1.24 -1.20
C LYS A 28 -10.27 0.81 -2.17
N LEU A 29 -9.71 -0.38 -1.96
CA LEU A 29 -8.58 -0.89 -2.76
C LEU A 29 -8.89 -1.07 -4.26
N GLU A 30 -10.16 -1.13 -4.63
CA GLU A 30 -10.62 -1.19 -6.02
C GLU A 30 -10.19 0.03 -6.86
N MET A 31 -10.02 1.19 -6.22
CA MET A 31 -9.52 2.41 -6.89
C MET A 31 -8.06 2.29 -7.33
N LEU A 32 -7.29 1.36 -6.74
CA LEU A 32 -5.89 1.12 -7.11
C LEU A 32 -5.74 0.36 -8.43
N VAL A 33 -6.81 -0.27 -8.91
CA VAL A 33 -6.78 -1.26 -10.00
C VAL A 33 -7.86 -1.01 -11.06
N GLU A 34 -8.35 0.22 -11.18
CA GLU A 34 -9.47 0.57 -12.06
C GLU A 34 -9.28 0.09 -13.51
N ASP A 35 -8.06 0.24 -14.02
CA ASP A 35 -7.63 -0.11 -15.39
C ASP A 35 -7.00 -1.51 -15.51
N ASP A 36 -7.02 -2.34 -14.46
CA ASP A 36 -6.44 -3.68 -14.45
C ASP A 36 -7.52 -4.75 -14.15
N GLU A 37 -8.11 -5.30 -15.20
CA GLU A 37 -9.15 -6.33 -15.08
C GLU A 37 -8.64 -7.61 -14.40
N GLU A 38 -7.37 -7.98 -14.56
CA GLU A 38 -6.80 -9.17 -13.91
C GLU A 38 -6.73 -8.95 -12.41
N ALA A 39 -6.21 -7.80 -11.98
CA ALA A 39 -6.14 -7.43 -10.57
C ALA A 39 -7.53 -7.26 -9.94
N ARG A 40 -8.50 -6.68 -10.65
CA ARG A 40 -9.91 -6.59 -10.19
C ARG A 40 -10.55 -7.95 -9.96
N ASN A 41 -10.19 -8.96 -10.76
CA ASN A 41 -10.68 -10.32 -10.59
C ASN A 41 -10.00 -11.05 -9.41
N ASP A 42 -8.85 -10.58 -8.92
CA ASP A 42 -8.17 -11.08 -7.71
C ASP A 42 -7.93 -9.99 -6.65
N MET A 43 -9.01 -9.40 -6.12
CA MET A 43 -8.92 -8.43 -5.02
C MET A 43 -8.26 -8.98 -3.75
N LYS A 44 -8.25 -10.30 -3.56
CA LYS A 44 -7.50 -10.95 -2.47
C LYS A 44 -6.00 -10.85 -2.69
N GLY A 45 -5.55 -11.03 -3.94
CA GLY A 45 -4.21 -10.72 -4.42
C GLY A 45 -3.81 -9.28 -4.16
N VAL A 46 -4.64 -8.34 -4.63
CA VAL A 46 -4.42 -6.89 -4.44
C VAL A 46 -4.27 -6.54 -2.97
N THR A 47 -5.21 -6.98 -2.13
CA THR A 47 -5.16 -6.75 -0.68
C THR A 47 -3.87 -7.26 -0.07
N ARG A 48 -3.45 -8.48 -0.43
CA ARG A 48 -2.21 -9.09 0.06
C ARG A 48 -0.97 -8.30 -0.36
N VAL A 49 -0.90 -7.88 -1.62
CA VAL A 49 0.23 -7.08 -2.14
C VAL A 49 0.32 -5.74 -1.43
N VAL A 50 -0.81 -5.05 -1.24
CA VAL A 50 -0.85 -3.75 -0.53
C VAL A 50 -0.41 -3.91 0.91
N MET A 51 -0.93 -4.90 1.64
CA MET A 51 -0.51 -5.16 3.03
C MET A 51 0.98 -5.49 3.15
N VAL A 52 1.53 -6.29 2.22
CA VAL A 52 2.97 -6.58 2.16
C VAL A 52 3.76 -5.30 1.87
N GLY A 53 3.29 -4.47 0.94
CA GLY A 53 3.87 -3.17 0.63
C GLY A 53 3.97 -2.27 1.87
N ILE A 54 2.88 -2.14 2.62
CA ILE A 54 2.84 -1.34 3.86
C ILE A 54 3.83 -1.88 4.91
N TRP A 55 3.97 -3.20 5.06
CA TRP A 55 4.99 -3.80 5.92
C TRP A 55 6.43 -3.48 5.48
N CYS A 56 6.69 -3.41 4.18
CA CYS A 56 8.02 -3.17 3.63
C CYS A 56 8.49 -1.71 3.79
N ILE A 57 7.55 -0.76 3.85
CA ILE A 57 7.86 0.68 3.91
C ILE A 57 7.82 1.27 5.33
N GLN A 58 7.60 0.44 6.36
CA GLN A 58 7.58 0.89 7.76
C GLN A 58 8.81 1.73 8.11
N GLU A 59 8.63 2.86 8.79
CA GLU A 59 9.77 3.69 9.19
C GLU A 59 10.78 2.93 10.03
N ASP A 60 10.31 2.22 11.06
CA ASP A 60 11.14 1.34 11.88
C ASP A 60 11.61 0.12 11.05
N PRO A 61 12.91 0.00 10.75
CA PRO A 61 13.43 -1.12 9.98
C PRO A 61 13.25 -2.47 10.67
N SER A 62 13.07 -2.51 11.99
CA SER A 62 12.86 -3.74 12.75
C SER A 62 11.48 -4.36 12.52
N LEU A 63 10.51 -3.55 12.09
CA LEU A 63 9.16 -3.99 11.71
C LEU A 63 9.13 -4.55 10.28
N ARG A 64 10.11 -4.19 9.44
CA ARG A 64 10.16 -4.63 8.04
C ARG A 64 10.44 -6.13 7.96
N PRO A 65 9.65 -6.90 7.19
CA PRO A 65 9.91 -8.31 6.97
C PRO A 65 11.21 -8.51 6.16
N SER A 66 11.89 -9.63 6.38
CA SER A 66 12.99 -10.05 5.50
C SER A 66 12.46 -10.37 4.10
N MET A 67 13.30 -10.22 3.07
CA MET A 67 12.89 -10.55 1.68
C MET A 67 12.36 -11.98 1.53
N ARG A 68 12.92 -12.95 2.28
CA ARG A 68 12.39 -14.33 2.30
C ARG A 68 10.95 -14.38 2.83
N ARG A 69 10.64 -13.60 3.86
CA ARG A 69 9.29 -13.54 4.42
C ARG A 69 8.34 -12.82 3.46
N VAL A 70 8.79 -11.74 2.81
CA VAL A 70 8.05 -11.03 1.75
C VAL A 70 7.62 -11.99 0.64
N THR A 71 8.53 -12.80 0.09
CA THR A 71 8.17 -13.75 -0.98
C THR A 71 7.18 -14.80 -0.49
N GLN A 72 7.38 -15.36 0.71
CA GLN A 72 6.43 -16.31 1.31
C GLN A 72 5.04 -15.71 1.51
N MET A 73 4.96 -14.43 1.91
CA MET A 73 3.70 -13.70 2.06
C MET A 73 3.02 -13.51 0.70
N LEU A 74 3.75 -13.08 -0.34
CA LEU A 74 3.20 -12.85 -1.67
C LEU A 74 2.69 -14.13 -2.33
N GLU A 75 3.44 -15.22 -2.19
CA GLU A 75 3.10 -16.57 -2.68
C GLU A 75 1.95 -17.23 -1.89
N GLY A 76 1.50 -16.63 -0.78
CA GLY A 76 0.45 -17.17 0.08
C GLY A 76 0.89 -18.32 0.98
N VAL A 77 2.20 -18.59 1.07
CA VAL A 77 2.79 -19.60 1.96
C VAL A 77 2.75 -19.13 3.43
N ALA A 78 2.92 -17.83 3.66
CA ALA A 78 2.81 -17.21 4.97
C ALA A 78 1.61 -16.26 5.01
N GLN A 79 0.86 -16.30 6.12
CA GLN A 79 -0.23 -15.34 6.34
C GLN A 79 0.30 -13.93 6.57
N VAL A 80 -0.47 -12.95 6.11
CA VAL A 80 -0.20 -11.52 6.28
C VAL A 80 -1.15 -10.97 7.32
N SER A 81 -0.62 -10.52 8.45
CA SER A 81 -1.39 -9.77 9.44
C SER A 81 -1.57 -8.32 8.98
N HIS A 82 -2.61 -7.66 9.48
CA HIS A 82 -2.81 -6.22 9.27
C HIS A 82 -1.53 -5.46 9.66
N PRO A 83 -0.96 -4.68 8.74
CA PRO A 83 0.21 -3.87 9.04
C PRO A 83 -0.17 -2.69 9.95
N PRO A 84 0.75 -2.23 10.81
CA PRO A 84 0.61 -0.93 11.45
C PRO A 84 0.63 0.18 10.39
N SER A 85 0.10 1.36 10.75
CA SER A 85 0.24 2.54 9.91
C SER A 85 1.73 2.77 9.62
N PRO A 86 2.11 3.00 8.35
CA PRO A 86 3.50 3.29 8.01
C PRO A 86 3.97 4.64 8.58
N SER A 87 3.04 5.47 9.10
CA SER A 87 3.20 6.77 9.77
C SER A 87 4.47 7.52 9.36
N LEU A 88 4.47 8.06 8.13
CA LEU A 88 5.57 8.89 7.63
C LEU A 88 5.62 10.29 8.27
N PHE A 89 4.55 10.71 8.94
CA PHE A 89 4.49 11.91 9.77
C PHE A 89 3.49 11.67 10.90
N ALA A 90 3.96 11.19 12.06
CA ALA A 90 3.30 11.57 13.31
C ALA A 90 3.40 13.10 13.34
N SER A 91 2.28 13.79 13.08
CA SER A 91 2.21 15.24 13.08
C SER A 91 2.88 15.71 14.35
N SER A 92 4.02 16.40 14.19
CA SER A 92 4.71 17.08 15.27
C SER A 92 3.73 18.11 15.84
N SER A 93 2.94 17.67 16.80
CA SER A 93 2.03 18.49 17.56
C SER A 93 2.87 19.11 18.68
N SER A 94 3.39 20.31 18.39
CA SER A 94 3.76 21.29 19.41
C SER A 94 2.61 22.28 19.55
#